data_AF-A0A1E7HU79-F1
#
_entry.id   AF-A0A1E7HU79-F1
#
_cell.length_a   1.000
_cell.length_b   1.000
_cell.length_c   1.000
_cell.angle_alpha   90.00
_cell.angle_beta   90.00
_cell.angle_gamma   90.00
#
_symmetry.space_group_name_H-M   'P 1'
#
loop_
_entity.id
_entity.type
_entity.pdbx_description
1 polymer ?
#
loop_
_entity_poly.entity_id
_entity_poly.type
_entity_poly.pdbx_seq_one_letter_code
_entity_poly.pdbx_strand_id
1 'polypeptide(L)' 'MTQDYAQAREKMVKNQLAEGGRLLIPVGDKYSQELIRLIKKGGNLIRRSLGGCRFVSLIGEQGWEEA' A
#
# COMPACT_ATOMS: atom_id res chain seq x y z
N MET A 1 15.29 8.06 -7.22
CA MET A 1 14.47 6.82 -7.29
C MET A 1 12.97 7.13 -7.17
N THR A 2 12.47 8.19 -7.83
CA THR A 2 11.50 9.06 -7.14
C THR A 2 10.08 9.16 -7.72
N GLN A 3 9.71 8.50 -8.82
CA GLN A 3 8.31 8.58 -9.30
C GLN A 3 7.78 7.28 -9.93
N ASP A 4 8.60 6.55 -10.68
CA ASP A 4 8.16 5.36 -11.42
C ASP A 4 7.80 4.15 -10.54
N TYR A 5 8.48 3.97 -9.41
CA TYR A 5 8.24 2.82 -8.51
C TYR A 5 6.91 2.91 -7.75
N ALA A 6 6.48 4.13 -7.37
CA ALA A 6 5.20 4.31 -6.68
C ALA A 6 4.01 3.98 -7.61
N GLN A 7 4.10 4.43 -8.87
CA GLN A 7 3.13 4.10 -9.92
C GLN A 7 3.10 2.60 -10.24
N ALA A 8 4.27 1.95 -10.31
CA ALA A 8 4.35 0.50 -10.55
C ALA A 8 3.68 -0.32 -9.44
N ARG A 9 3.89 0.05 -8.16
CA ARG A 9 3.29 -0.64 -7.01
C ARG A 9 1.78 -0.41 -6.92
N GLU A 10 1.32 0.80 -7.23
CA GLU A 10 -0.12 1.08 -7.31
C GLU A 10 -0.80 0.25 -8.41
N LYS A 11 -0.18 0.19 -9.61
CA LYS A 11 -0.68 -0.64 -10.72
C LYS A 11 -0.73 -2.13 -10.36
N MET A 12 0.28 -2.64 -9.65
CA MET A 12 0.30 -4.03 -9.18
C MET A 12 -0.90 -4.35 -8.29
N VAL A 13 -1.11 -3.55 -7.23
CA VAL A 13 -2.24 -3.71 -6.30
C VAL A 13 -3.57 -3.61 -7.05
N LYS A 14 -3.69 -2.63 -7.94
CA LYS A 14 -4.89 -2.43 -8.76
C LYS A 14 -5.25 -3.64 -9.63
N ASN A 15 -4.24 -4.32 -10.17
CA ASN A 15 -4.43 -5.50 -11.02
C ASN A 15 -4.77 -6.75 -10.22
N GLN A 16 -4.23 -6.91 -9.01
CA GLN A 16 -4.49 -8.08 -8.17
C GLN A 16 -5.81 -7.98 -7.38
N LEU A 17 -6.32 -6.78 -7.12
CA LEU A 17 -7.61 -6.62 -6.46
C LEU A 17 -8.78 -6.89 -7.41
N ALA A 18 -9.72 -7.74 -6.98
CA ALA A 18 -11.05 -7.85 -7.58
C ALA A 18 -11.85 -6.55 -7.40
N GLU A 19 -12.83 -6.30 -8.27
CA GLU A 19 -13.76 -5.17 -8.15
C GLU A 19 -14.54 -5.24 -6.82
N GLY A 20 -14.63 -4.14 -6.07
CA GLY A 20 -15.15 -4.11 -4.70
C GLY A 20 -14.21 -4.69 -3.63
N GLY A 21 -13.11 -5.32 -4.04
CA GLY A 21 -12.06 -5.86 -3.17
C GLY A 21 -11.37 -4.78 -2.34
N ARG A 22 -10.81 -5.19 -1.20
CA ARG A 22 -10.26 -4.28 -0.19
C ARG A 22 -8.85 -4.72 0.21
N LEU A 23 -7.93 -3.78 0.31
CA LEU A 23 -6.61 -3.99 0.91
C LEU A 23 -6.47 -3.05 2.10
N LEU A 24 -6.04 -3.58 3.24
CA LEU A 24 -5.58 -2.80 4.37
C LEU A 24 -4.08 -3.02 4.52
N ILE A 25 -3.30 -1.94 4.54
CA ILE A 25 -1.84 -2.02 4.57
C ILE A 25 -1.26 -0.85 5.36
N PRO A 26 -0.31 -1.09 6.29
CA PRO A 26 0.45 -0.02 6.92
C PRO A 26 1.40 0.61 5.90
N VAL A 27 1.36 1.92 5.75
CA VAL A 27 2.24 2.67 4.85
C VAL A 27 2.89 3.81 5.62
N GLY A 28 4.20 3.92 5.51
CA GLY A 28 5.00 4.93 6.18
C GLY A 28 6.44 4.46 6.35
N ASP A 29 7.20 5.18 7.17
CA ASP A 29 8.58 4.84 7.50
C ASP A 29 8.67 3.91 8.72
N LYS A 30 9.89 3.59 9.17
CA LYS A 30 10.14 2.71 10.33
C LYS A 30 9.62 3.26 11.66
N TYR A 31 9.34 4.55 11.75
CA TYR A 31 8.95 5.23 12.98
C TYR A 31 7.48 5.65 12.96
N SER A 32 6.94 6.02 11.80
CA SER A 32 5.58 6.52 11.61
C SER A 32 4.89 5.81 10.45
N GLN A 33 3.79 5.13 10.72
CA GLN A 33 2.96 4.44 9.73
C GLN A 33 1.50 4.82 9.90
N GLU A 34 0.78 4.94 8.79
CA GLU A 34 -0.67 5.02 8.77
C GLU A 34 -1.27 3.74 8.21
N LEU A 35 -2.38 3.28 8.80
CA LEU A 35 -3.14 2.18 8.25
C LEU A 35 -4.00 2.70 7.11
N ILE A 36 -3.72 2.27 5.89
CA ILE A 36 -4.43 2.70 4.70
C ILE A 36 -5.39 1.62 4.25
N ARG A 37 -6.63 2.01 3.95
CA ARG A 37 -7.61 1.17 3.26
C ARG A 37 -7.72 1.58 1.79
N LEU A 38 -7.52 0.62 0.90
CA LEU A 38 -7.77 0.74 -0.53
C LEU A 38 -9.02 -0.08 -0.89
N ILE A 39 -9.89 0.48 -1.73
CA ILE A 39 -11.05 -0.23 -2.31
C ILE A 39 -11.01 -0.05 -3.82
N LYS A 40 -11.10 -1.14 -4.58
CA LYS A 40 -11.24 -1.05 -6.03
C LYS A 40 -12.70 -0.74 -6.39
N LYS A 41 -12.93 0.40 -7.05
CA LYS A 41 -14.24 0.84 -7.54
C LYS A 41 -14.13 1.46 -8.92
N GLY A 42 -14.90 0.97 -9.88
CA GLY A 42 -14.88 1.42 -11.27
C GLY A 42 -13.49 1.27 -11.90
N GLY A 43 -12.77 0.21 -11.55
CA GLY A 43 -11.40 0.02 -12.01
C GLY A 43 -10.42 1.09 -11.50
N ASN A 44 -10.69 1.76 -10.38
CA ASN A 44 -9.77 2.69 -9.72
C ASN A 44 -9.64 2.36 -8.23
N LEU A 45 -8.53 2.75 -7.60
CA LEU A 45 -8.32 2.55 -6.17
C LEU A 45 -8.77 3.78 -5.40
N ILE A 46 -9.74 3.61 -4.50
CA ILE A 46 -10.16 4.64 -3.56
C ILE A 46 -9.40 4.44 -2.26
N ARG A 47 -8.60 5.45 -1.89
CA ARG A 47 -7.75 5.45 -0.68
C ARG A 47 -8.42 6.16 0.49
N ARG A 48 -8.35 5.59 1.69
CA ARG A 48 -8.72 6.23 2.95
C ARG A 48 -7.69 5.91 4.03
N SER A 49 -7.23 6.92 4.76
CA SER A 49 -6.45 6.71 5.99
C SER A 49 -7.36 6.34 7.15
N LEU A 50 -6.94 5.35 7.94
CA LEU A 50 -7.62 4.89 9.16
C LEU A 50 -6.88 5.35 10.43
N GLY A 51 -5.84 6.18 10.28
CA GLY A 51 -5.04 6.71 11.38
C GLY A 51 -3.70 5.99 11.57
N GLY A 52 -2.95 6.45 12.57
CA GLY A 52 -1.62 5.93 12.91
C GLY A 52 -1.65 4.48 13.39
N CYS A 53 -0.62 3.72 13.03
CA CYS A 53 -0.42 2.34 13.49
C CYS A 53 1.08 2.03 13.64
N ARG A 54 1.39 0.87 14.21
CA ARG A 54 2.77 0.38 14.29
C ARG A 54 2.81 -1.10 14.00
N PHE A 55 3.40 -1.44 12.86
CA PHE A 55 3.65 -2.80 12.40
C PHE A 55 5.15 -3.03 12.22
N VAL A 56 5.53 -4.31 12.13
CA VAL A 56 6.87 -4.69 11.69
C VAL A 56 7.09 -4.27 10.23
N SER A 57 8.37 -4.13 9.84
CA SER A 57 8.72 -3.86 8.44
C SER A 57 8.28 -5.00 7.54
N LEU A 58 7.60 -4.68 6.43
CA LEU A 58 7.33 -5.63 5.36
C LEU A 58 8.62 -5.80 4.54
N ILE A 59 9.38 -6.87 4.80
CA ILE A 59 10.65 -7.16 4.11
C ILE A 59 10.35 -7.93 2.81
N GLY A 60 11.01 -7.55 1.71
CA GLY A 60 10.90 -8.27 0.43
C GLY A 60 11.09 -7.39 -0.80
N GLU A 61 10.99 -7.99 -2.00
CA GLU A 61 11.24 -7.34 -3.30
C GLU A 61 10.43 -6.04 -3.51
N GLN A 62 9.18 -6.06 -3.04
CA GLN A 62 8.27 -4.91 -3.07
C GLN A 62 8.08 -4.35 -1.65
N GLY A 63 9.11 -4.40 -0.79
CA GLY A 63 9.08 -4.05 0.62
C GLY A 63 10.33 -3.26 1.03
N TRP A 64 10.73 -3.38 2.30
CA TRP A 64 12.03 -2.91 2.78
C TRP A 64 13.11 -3.95 2.49
N GLU A 65 14.34 -3.50 2.23
CA GLU A 65 15.49 -4.40 2.24
C GLU A 65 15.72 -4.94 3.65
N GLU A 66 16.21 -6.18 3.74
CA GLU A 66 16.59 -6.79 5.01
C GLU A 66 17.77 -6.00 5.59
N ALA A 67 17.68 -5.67 6.89
CA ALA A 67 18.63 -4.78 7.56
C ALA A 67 19.93 -5.49 7.97
#